data_AF-A0A7Y3DIP9-F1
#
_entry.id   AF-A0A7Y3DIP9-F1
#
_cell.length_a   1.000
_cell.length_b   1.000
_cell.length_c   1.000
_cell.angle_alpha   90.00
_cell.angle_beta   90.00
_cell.angle_gamma   90.00
#
_symmetry.space_group_name_H-M   'P 1'
#
loop_
_entity.id
_entity.type
_entity.pdbx_description
1 polymer ?
#
loop_
_entity_poly.entity_id
_entity_poly.type
_entity_poly.pdbx_seq_one_letter_code
_entity_poly.pdbx_strand_id
1 'polypeptide(L)'
;MGVTAIGTGGKRYAKAFIEDEDVPFAVLLDEDGRAADVVGTGELGAGTLLKPSAYVAGLRSLVGGHRQSKTGRRPTQLGATLVIAPGNELRYADFEDFAGDHADIDEVLAAARS
;
A
#
# COMPACT_ATOMS: atom_id res chain seq x y z
N MET A 1 4.65 16.42 -12.21
CA MET A 1 4.03 15.14 -11.77
C MET A 1 4.35 14.98 -10.29
N GLY A 2 3.34 14.73 -9.46
CA GLY A 2 3.54 14.40 -8.05
C GLY A 2 3.35 12.91 -7.84
N VAL A 3 4.02 12.35 -6.84
CA VAL A 3 3.79 10.98 -6.36
C VAL A 3 3.25 11.07 -4.95
N THR A 4 2.37 10.15 -4.57
CA THR A 4 1.87 10.03 -3.20
C THR A 4 1.60 8.57 -2.91
N ALA A 5 2.14 8.07 -1.80
CA ALA A 5 1.80 6.76 -1.26
C ALA A 5 0.68 6.90 -0.24
N ILE A 6 -0.28 5.98 -0.25
CA ILE A 6 -1.38 5.93 0.72
C ILE A 6 -1.37 4.55 1.36
N GLY A 7 -1.19 4.48 2.68
CA GLY A 7 -1.08 3.22 3.41
C GLY A 7 -2.05 3.14 4.59
N THR A 8 -2.54 1.93 4.88
CA THR A 8 -3.44 1.66 6.03
C THR A 8 -2.69 1.38 7.34
N GLY A 9 -1.35 1.40 7.30
CA GLY A 9 -0.50 1.29 8.48
C GLY A 9 -0.59 2.52 9.38
N GLY A 10 -0.25 2.37 10.66
CA GLY A 10 -0.21 3.48 11.60
C GLY A 10 1.00 4.41 11.43
N LYS A 11 0.96 5.58 12.06
CA LYS A 11 2.01 6.62 12.03
C LYS A 11 3.45 6.11 12.21
N ARG A 12 3.67 5.13 13.10
CA ARG A 12 5.00 4.56 13.34
C ARG A 12 5.59 3.90 12.09
N TYR A 13 4.77 3.17 11.33
CA TYR A 13 5.20 2.45 10.14
C TYR A 13 5.44 3.42 8.98
N ALA A 14 4.58 4.41 8.80
CA ALA A 14 4.80 5.46 7.80
C ALA A 14 6.07 6.27 8.08
N LYS A 15 6.34 6.60 9.36
CA LYS A 15 7.58 7.28 9.75
C LYS A 15 8.80 6.44 9.39
N ALA A 16 8.80 5.16 9.76
CA ALA A 16 9.90 4.25 9.43
C ALA A 16 10.10 4.12 7.91
N PHE A 17 9.02 3.96 7.14
CA PHE A 17 9.10 3.93 5.67
C PHE A 17 9.73 5.20 5.08
N ILE A 18 9.36 6.38 5.59
CA ILE A 18 9.94 7.64 5.13
C ILE A 18 11.43 7.71 5.45
N GLU A 19 11.82 7.34 6.67
CA GLU A 19 13.22 7.45 7.15
C GLU A 19 14.13 6.38 6.53
N ASP A 20 13.65 5.15 6.39
CA ASP A 20 14.44 4.00 5.93
C ASP A 20 14.60 3.98 4.40
N GLU A 21 13.57 4.40 3.65
CA GLU A 21 13.55 4.39 2.18
C GLU A 21 13.83 5.77 1.56
N ASP A 22 14.07 6.80 2.38
CA ASP A 22 14.36 8.19 1.98
C ASP A 22 13.43 8.72 0.89
N VAL A 23 12.12 8.49 1.06
CA VAL A 23 11.14 8.78 -0.01
C VAL A 23 10.94 10.29 -0.21
N PRO A 24 11.05 10.81 -1.45
CA PRO A 24 10.93 12.24 -1.73
C PRO A 24 9.49 12.72 -1.94
N PHE A 25 8.50 11.88 -1.60
CA PHE A 25 7.09 12.11 -1.90
C PHE A 25 6.20 11.98 -0.66
N ALA A 26 4.97 12.50 -0.76
CA ALA A 26 4.03 12.47 0.35
C ALA A 26 3.58 11.03 0.69
N VAL A 27 3.49 10.74 1.98
CA VAL A 27 2.94 9.48 2.50
C VAL A 27 1.72 9.81 3.36
N LEU A 28 0.55 9.36 2.92
CA LEU A 28 -0.73 9.59 3.59
C LEU A 28 -1.19 8.34 4.33
N LEU A 29 -1.87 8.56 5.45
CA LEU A 29 -2.42 7.49 6.27
C LEU A 29 -3.91 7.31 5.99
N ASP A 30 -4.29 6.11 5.59
CA ASP A 30 -5.67 5.65 5.46
C ASP A 30 -5.98 4.62 6.54
N GLU A 31 -5.85 5.02 7.82
CA GLU A 31 -5.98 4.11 8.96
C GLU A 31 -7.34 3.38 9.02
N ASP A 32 -8.38 3.98 8.43
CA ASP A 32 -9.73 3.44 8.34
C ASP A 32 -9.98 2.56 7.10
N GLY A 33 -9.06 2.55 6.12
CA GLY A 33 -9.18 1.84 4.85
C GLY A 33 -10.16 2.46 3.85
N ARG A 34 -10.53 3.74 4.03
CA ARG A 34 -11.55 4.41 3.21
C ARG A 34 -11.07 4.67 1.79
N ALA A 35 -9.81 5.07 1.62
CA ALA A 35 -9.25 5.26 0.29
C ALA A 35 -9.14 3.91 -0.44
N ALA A 36 -8.69 2.87 0.27
CA ALA A 36 -8.63 1.51 -0.24
C ALA A 36 -10.01 1.00 -0.73
N ASP A 37 -11.05 1.22 0.08
CA ASP A 37 -12.44 0.87 -0.28
C ASP A 37 -12.95 1.63 -1.52
N VAL A 38 -12.65 2.93 -1.63
CA VAL A 38 -13.06 3.75 -2.79
C VAL A 38 -12.35 3.30 -4.07
N VAL A 39 -11.07 2.97 -3.97
CA VAL A 39 -10.27 2.48 -5.11
C VAL A 39 -10.71 1.06 -5.51
N GLY A 40 -11.28 0.30 -4.59
CA GLY A 40 -11.69 -1.08 -4.83
C GLY A 40 -10.51 -2.06 -4.79
N THR A 41 -9.47 -1.76 -3.99
CA THR A 41 -8.35 -2.69 -3.79
C THR A 41 -8.85 -3.99 -3.20
N GLY A 42 -8.43 -5.12 -3.77
CA GLY A 42 -8.80 -6.45 -3.27
C GLY A 42 -8.23 -6.74 -1.88
N GLU A 43 -8.78 -7.77 -1.24
CA GLU A 43 -8.16 -8.43 -0.09
C GLU A 43 -7.64 -9.80 -0.54
N LEU A 44 -6.48 -10.23 -0.02
CA LEU A 44 -5.98 -11.58 -0.26
C LEU A 44 -7.03 -12.62 0.15
N GLY A 45 -7.44 -13.46 -0.81
CA GLY A 45 -8.25 -14.65 -0.52
C GLY A 45 -7.47 -15.68 0.29
N ALA A 46 -8.17 -16.59 0.98
CA ALA A 46 -7.57 -17.61 1.86
C ALA A 46 -6.55 -18.56 1.17
N GLY A 47 -6.38 -18.49 -0.15
CA GLY A 47 -5.50 -19.34 -0.96
C GLY A 47 -4.28 -18.67 -1.58
N THR A 48 -4.10 -17.34 -1.51
CA THR A 48 -3.04 -16.61 -2.24
C THR A 48 -1.81 -16.22 -1.41
N LEU A 49 -1.59 -16.87 -0.26
CA LEU A 49 -0.42 -16.66 0.59
C LEU A 49 0.82 -17.38 0.04
N LEU A 50 1.63 -16.73 -0.79
CA LEU A 50 2.97 -17.22 -1.12
C LEU A 50 4.06 -16.22 -0.71
N LYS A 51 4.27 -16.12 0.61
CA LYS A 51 5.58 -16.05 1.30
C LYS A 51 5.35 -15.97 2.82
N PRO A 52 5.32 -17.11 3.53
CA PRO A 52 5.15 -17.17 4.99
C PRO A 52 6.15 -16.33 5.78
N SER A 53 7.34 -16.08 5.23
CA SER A 53 8.41 -15.30 5.89
C SER A 53 8.06 -13.82 6.10
N ALA A 54 7.31 -13.20 5.19
CA ALA A 54 6.90 -11.79 5.32
C ALA A 54 5.86 -11.61 6.43
N TYR A 55 4.90 -12.55 6.51
CA TYR A 55 3.90 -12.58 7.58
C TYR A 55 4.52 -12.95 8.93
N VAL A 56 5.48 -13.89 8.96
CA VAL A 56 6.20 -14.27 10.18
C VAL A 56 7.06 -13.13 10.71
N ALA A 57 7.67 -12.29 9.86
CA ALA A 57 8.38 -11.10 10.34
C ALA A 57 7.42 -10.08 10.98
N GLY A 58 6.26 -9.84 10.36
CA GLY A 58 5.19 -9.00 10.92
C GLY A 58 4.62 -9.54 12.23
N LEU A 59 4.31 -10.84 12.29
CA LEU A 59 3.77 -11.52 13.47
C LEU A 59 4.80 -11.70 14.59
N ARG A 60 6.08 -11.92 14.29
CA ARG A 60 7.13 -12.10 15.31
C ARG A 60 7.39 -10.80 16.08
N SER A 61 7.06 -9.64 15.50
CA SER A 61 7.03 -8.36 16.21
C SER A 61 5.87 -8.22 17.22
N LEU A 62 4.83 -9.05 17.12
CA LEU A 62 3.67 -9.06 18.02
C LEU A 62 3.94 -9.76 19.36
N VAL A 63 4.85 -10.73 19.36
CA VAL A 63 5.14 -11.58 20.52
C VAL A 63 6.00 -10.84 21.56
N GLY A 64 6.53 -9.66 21.22
CA GLY A 64 7.40 -8.83 22.08
C GLY A 64 6.69 -8.01 23.17
N GLY A 65 5.42 -8.26 23.49
CA GLY A 65 4.78 -7.78 24.73
C GLY A 65 4.50 -6.27 24.83
N HIS A 66 4.64 -5.49 23.76
CA HIS A 66 4.30 -4.07 23.77
C HIS A 66 2.88 -3.89 23.25
N ARG A 67 1.98 -3.36 24.10
CA ARG A 67 0.58 -3.00 23.79
C ARG A 67 0.48 -2.41 22.38
N GLN A 68 0.14 -3.26 21.43
CA GLN A 68 0.06 -2.88 20.05
C GLN A 68 -1.24 -2.08 19.88
N SER A 69 -1.11 -0.78 19.67
CA SER A 69 -2.22 -0.01 19.14
C SER A 69 -2.47 -0.49 17.71
N LYS A 70 -3.41 -1.43 17.58
CA LYS A 70 -4.07 -1.89 16.35
C LYS A 70 -3.12 -2.27 15.20
N THR A 71 -3.04 -3.56 14.90
CA THR A 71 -2.90 -3.98 13.49
C THR A 71 -3.90 -3.17 12.67
N GLY A 72 -3.45 -2.50 11.60
CA GLY A 72 -4.32 -1.72 10.72
C GLY A 72 -5.51 -2.55 10.27
N ARG A 73 -6.64 -1.90 9.95
CA ARG A 73 -7.94 -2.56 9.74
C ARG A 73 -7.90 -3.69 8.70
N ARG A 74 -6.95 -3.66 7.76
CA ARG A 74 -6.81 -4.63 6.67
C ARG A 74 -5.38 -5.18 6.53
N PRO A 75 -4.99 -6.18 7.32
CA PRO A 75 -3.64 -6.77 7.25
C PRO A 75 -3.40 -7.61 5.98
N THR A 76 -4.46 -7.90 5.22
CA THR A 76 -4.46 -8.69 3.98
C THR A 76 -4.73 -7.84 2.74
N GLN A 77 -4.70 -6.50 2.87
CA GLN A 77 -4.99 -5.59 1.77
C GLN A 77 -3.92 -5.69 0.68
N LEU A 78 -4.39 -5.74 -0.59
CA LEU A 78 -3.56 -5.62 -1.78
C LEU A 78 -3.44 -4.15 -2.20
N GLY A 79 -2.35 -3.83 -2.90
CA GLY A 79 -2.09 -2.49 -3.41
C GLY A 79 -2.78 -2.21 -4.74
N ALA A 80 -2.66 -0.95 -5.17
CA ALA A 80 -2.97 -0.52 -6.53
C ALA A 80 -2.10 0.68 -6.89
N THR A 81 -1.75 0.81 -8.17
CA THR A 81 -1.08 1.97 -8.73
C THR A 81 -2.04 2.72 -9.64
N LEU A 82 -2.25 4.01 -9.36
CA LEU A 82 -3.18 4.85 -10.11
C LEU A 82 -2.46 6.06 -10.70
N VAL A 83 -2.83 6.44 -11.93
CA VAL A 83 -2.45 7.74 -12.53
C VAL A 83 -3.70 8.57 -12.71
N ILE A 84 -3.75 9.70 -12.01
CA ILE A 84 -4.88 10.64 -12.04
C ILE A 84 -4.40 11.95 -12.68
N ALA A 85 -5.00 12.31 -13.81
CA ALA A 85 -4.74 13.55 -14.54
C ALA A 85 -5.55 14.74 -13.97
N PRO A 86 -5.20 15.99 -14.32
CA PRO A 86 -5.97 17.16 -13.92
C PRO A 86 -7.45 17.04 -14.28
N GLY A 87 -8.33 17.52 -13.39
CA GLY A 87 -9.78 17.34 -13.55
C GLY A 87 -10.32 16.01 -13.00
N ASN A 88 -9.52 15.28 -12.21
CA ASN A 88 -9.88 14.00 -11.60
C ASN A 88 -10.13 12.87 -12.62
N GLU A 89 -9.40 12.90 -13.73
CA GLU A 89 -9.50 11.88 -14.78
C GLU A 89 -8.54 10.71 -14.47
N LEU A 90 -9.08 9.50 -14.34
CA LEU A 90 -8.27 8.29 -14.17
C LEU A 90 -7.70 7.85 -15.52
N ARG A 91 -6.37 7.92 -15.67
CA ARG A 91 -5.64 7.54 -16.89
C ARG A 91 -5.08 6.13 -16.87
N TYR A 92 -4.78 5.63 -15.67
CA TYR A 92 -4.23 4.29 -15.47
C TYR A 92 -4.65 3.77 -14.11
N ALA A 93 -4.94 2.47 -14.04
CA ALA A 93 -5.14 1.75 -12.80
C ALA A 93 -4.63 0.31 -12.97
N ASP A 94 -3.76 -0.08 -12.07
CA ASP A 94 -3.24 -1.44 -11.95
C ASP A 94 -3.44 -1.90 -10.51
N PHE A 95 -3.98 -3.10 -10.33
CA PHE A 95 -4.33 -3.66 -9.04
C PHE A 95 -3.48 -4.90 -8.82
N GLU A 96 -2.86 -5.00 -7.64
CA GLU A 96 -2.04 -6.15 -7.30
C GLU A 96 -2.92 -7.41 -7.19
N ASP A 97 -2.46 -8.52 -7.79
CA ASP A 97 -3.13 -9.82 -7.66
C ASP A 97 -2.63 -10.61 -6.44
N PHE A 98 -1.40 -10.34 -5.98
CA PHE A 98 -0.77 -10.99 -4.84
C PHE A 98 0.26 -10.10 -4.16
N ALA A 99 0.67 -10.47 -2.95
CA ALA A 99 1.63 -9.68 -2.18
C ALA A 99 3.01 -9.60 -2.87
N GLY A 100 3.44 -8.37 -3.15
CA GLY A 100 4.70 -8.09 -3.84
C GLY A 100 4.59 -8.12 -5.37
N ASP A 101 3.38 -8.28 -5.90
CA ASP A 101 3.05 -7.84 -7.25
C ASP A 101 3.18 -6.31 -7.35
N HIS A 102 3.48 -5.80 -8.53
CA HIS A 102 3.65 -4.37 -8.73
C HIS A 102 3.40 -3.99 -10.19
N ALA A 103 2.78 -2.82 -10.39
CA ALA A 103 2.58 -2.25 -11.71
C ALA A 103 3.89 -2.11 -12.50
N ASP A 104 3.80 -2.22 -13.82
CA ASP A 104 4.92 -1.93 -14.71
C ASP A 104 5.23 -0.42 -14.69
N ILE A 105 6.45 -0.07 -14.28
CA ILE A 105 6.85 1.33 -14.13
C ILE A 105 6.87 2.09 -15.46
N ASP A 106 7.16 1.43 -16.58
CA ASP A 106 7.19 2.07 -17.89
C ASP A 106 5.77 2.43 -18.36
N GLU A 107 4.78 1.58 -18.06
CA GLU A 107 3.37 1.87 -18.33
C GLU A 107 2.86 3.06 -17.49
N VAL A 108 3.20 3.07 -16.20
CA VAL A 108 2.84 4.16 -15.27
C VAL A 108 3.41 5.49 -15.76
N LEU A 109 4.69 5.50 -16.16
CA LEU A 109 5.35 6.70 -16.66
C LEU A 109 4.79 7.16 -18.01
N ALA A 110 4.41 6.23 -18.89
CA ALA A 110 3.77 6.56 -20.16
C ALA A 110 2.41 7.22 -19.93
N ALA A 111 1.58 6.64 -19.06
CA ALA A 111 0.27 7.22 -18.70
C ALA A 111 0.40 8.61 -18.07
N ALA A 112 1.41 8.82 -17.22
CA ALA A 112 1.59 10.09 -16.52
C ALA A 112 2.16 11.24 -17.37
N ARG A 113 2.66 10.93 -18.58
CA ARG A 113 3.14 11.93 -19.55
C ARG A 113 2.07 12.34 -20.58
N SER A 114 0.93 11.65 -20.59
CA SER A 114 -0.23 11.91 -21.47
C SER A 114 -1.20 12.93 -20.89
#